data_AF-A0A4W3GGE5-F1
#
_entry.id   AF-A0A4W3GGE5-F1
#
_cell.length_a   1.000
_cell.length_b   1.000
_cell.length_c   1.000
_cell.angle_alpha   90.00
_cell.angle_beta   90.00
_cell.angle_gamma   90.00
#
_symmetry.space_group_name_H-M   'P 1'
#
loop_
_entity.id
_entity.type
_entity.pdbx_description
1 polymer ?
#
loop_
_entity_poly.entity_id
_entity_poly.type
_entity_poly.pdbx_seq_one_letter_code
_entity_poly.pdbx_strand_id
1 'polypeptide(L)'
;MLKIPWHYSKSGGRKVRWEHFDQEGYIGATMVKAGQDPYARNKFNQMESDKLQMDRNIPDTRHDQCRRKQWSSELPGTSVVITFHNEARSALLRTVVSVLRKSTPHLIKEIILVDDYSDNPEDGTLLSKIEKVRILRNNRREGLMRSRVRGADAAQAEILTFLDSHCECNEHWLEPLLERVVEDRTKVVSPIIDVINMDNFQYVGASADLKGGITPMIAGGLFVMDKAYFEELGKYDMMMDVWGGENLEISFRVWQCGGSLEIVPCSRVGHVFRKQHPYTFPGGSGTVFARNTRRAAEVWMDEYKNFYYAAVPSARNVPFGNIQSRMELKRKLNCKPFKWYLENVYPELRVPDHQDIAFGALQQGSNCLDTLGHFADGVVGVYECHNAGGNQVRAGKLTCVRGAT
;
A
#
# COMPACT_ATOMS: atom_id res chain seq x y z
N MET A 1 -1.55 -22.98 17.63
CA MET A 1 -0.44 -22.26 16.95
C MET A 1 0.60 -23.28 16.49
N LEU A 2 0.62 -23.66 15.22
CA LEU A 2 1.72 -24.45 14.65
C LEU A 2 2.84 -23.47 14.28
N LYS A 3 3.92 -23.44 15.08
CA LYS A 3 5.16 -22.75 14.72
C LYS A 3 5.80 -23.53 13.57
N ILE A 4 5.63 -23.05 12.33
CA ILE A 4 6.41 -23.59 11.20
C ILE A 4 7.88 -23.21 11.44
N PRO A 5 8.82 -24.17 11.51
CA PRO A 5 10.23 -23.85 11.73
C PRO A 5 10.82 -23.21 10.47
N TRP A 6 11.23 -21.95 10.55
CA TRP A 6 11.93 -21.27 9.47
C TRP A 6 13.45 -21.45 9.64
N HIS A 7 14.14 -21.97 8.63
CA HIS A 7 15.60 -22.01 8.61
C HIS A 7 16.15 -20.61 8.33
N TYR A 8 16.93 -20.07 9.28
CA TYR A 8 17.65 -18.81 9.14
C TYR A 8 19.06 -19.08 8.58
N SER A 9 19.34 -18.57 7.38
CA SER A 9 20.72 -18.52 6.85
C SER A 9 21.45 -17.34 7.49
N LYS A 10 22.46 -17.61 8.32
CA LYS A 10 23.42 -16.58 8.75
C LYS A 10 24.43 -16.38 7.63
N SER A 11 24.32 -15.30 6.85
CA SER A 11 25.36 -14.93 5.90
C SER A 11 26.58 -14.39 6.68
N GLY A 12 27.57 -15.26 6.92
CA GLY A 12 28.82 -14.97 7.66
C GLY A 12 29.86 -14.15 6.89
N GLY A 13 29.44 -13.28 5.97
CA GLY A 13 30.34 -12.42 5.18
C GLY A 13 30.55 -11.05 5.81
N ARG A 14 31.73 -10.45 5.57
CA ARG A 14 32.01 -9.05 5.96
C ARG A 14 31.00 -8.12 5.29
N LYS A 15 30.24 -7.37 6.09
CA LYS A 15 29.30 -6.35 5.60
C LYS A 15 30.07 -5.16 5.00
N VAL A 16 29.49 -4.50 4.02
CA VAL A 16 30.00 -3.27 3.40
C VAL A 16 29.06 -2.10 3.72
N ARG A 17 29.62 -0.89 3.85
CA ARG A 17 28.78 0.31 3.81
C ARG A 17 28.19 0.47 2.41
N TRP A 18 27.02 1.07 2.31
CA TRP A 18 26.30 1.17 1.05
C TRP A 18 27.06 1.96 -0.03
N GLU A 19 27.89 2.94 0.37
CA GLU A 19 28.71 3.74 -0.56
C GLU A 19 29.78 2.90 -1.28
N HIS A 20 30.13 1.73 -0.74
CA HIS A 20 31.12 0.82 -1.31
C HIS A 20 30.47 -0.41 -1.96
N PHE A 21 29.14 -0.43 -2.10
CA PHE A 21 28.45 -1.51 -2.78
C PHE A 21 28.61 -1.37 -4.30
N ASP A 22 29.03 -2.45 -4.97
CA ASP A 22 29.21 -2.48 -6.42
C ASP A 22 27.86 -2.51 -7.15
N GLN A 23 27.32 -1.32 -7.41
CA GLN A 23 26.08 -1.14 -8.16
C GLN A 23 26.19 -1.71 -9.58
N GLU A 24 27.28 -1.45 -10.29
CA GLU A 24 27.45 -1.81 -11.70
C GLU A 24 27.46 -3.33 -11.86
N GLY A 25 28.23 -4.04 -11.03
CA GLY A 25 28.24 -5.50 -11.00
C GLY A 25 26.89 -6.09 -10.59
N TYR A 26 26.18 -5.47 -9.64
CA TYR A 26 24.87 -5.93 -9.20
C TYR A 26 23.80 -5.77 -10.29
N ILE A 27 23.68 -4.59 -10.93
CA ILE A 27 22.67 -4.31 -11.96
C ILE A 27 23.01 -4.99 -13.28
N GLY A 28 24.29 -4.99 -13.68
CA GLY A 28 24.77 -5.45 -14.98
C GLY A 28 24.36 -6.88 -15.35
N ALA A 29 24.19 -7.75 -14.35
CA ALA A 29 23.73 -9.12 -14.55
C ALA A 29 22.26 -9.26 -15.02
N THR A 30 21.46 -8.19 -14.93
CA THR A 30 20.01 -8.22 -15.22
C THR A 30 19.53 -7.11 -16.16
N MET A 31 20.46 -6.38 -16.78
CA MET A 31 20.12 -5.30 -17.71
C MET A 31 19.27 -5.80 -18.90
N VAL A 32 18.38 -4.93 -19.36
CA VAL A 32 17.60 -5.14 -20.58
C VAL A 32 18.55 -5.20 -21.78
N LYS A 33 18.48 -6.28 -22.57
CA LYS A 33 19.33 -6.44 -23.77
C LYS A 33 18.78 -5.59 -24.92
N ALA A 34 19.67 -5.19 -25.84
CA ALA A 34 19.28 -4.46 -27.04
C ALA A 34 18.17 -5.20 -27.80
N GLY A 35 17.10 -4.48 -28.16
CA GLY A 35 15.93 -5.01 -28.86
C GLY A 35 14.87 -5.68 -27.99
N GLN A 36 15.08 -5.80 -26.67
CA GLN A 36 14.05 -6.30 -25.75
C GLN A 36 13.16 -5.16 -25.24
N ASP A 37 11.89 -5.47 -24.95
CA ASP A 37 10.95 -4.53 -24.35
C ASP A 37 11.36 -4.19 -22.90
N PRO A 38 11.68 -2.91 -22.59
CA PRO A 38 12.10 -2.50 -21.25
C PRO A 38 10.98 -2.54 -20.19
N TYR A 39 9.72 -2.67 -20.60
CA TYR A 39 8.57 -2.77 -19.69
C TYR A 39 8.17 -4.21 -19.35
N ALA A 40 8.65 -5.19 -20.12
CA ALA A 40 8.17 -6.56 -20.07
C ALA A 40 8.20 -7.17 -18.67
N ARG A 41 9.34 -7.04 -17.98
CA ARG A 41 9.59 -7.65 -16.67
C ARG A 41 8.91 -6.93 -15.52
N ASN A 42 8.88 -5.60 -15.51
CA ASN A 42 8.52 -4.83 -14.32
C ASN A 42 7.27 -3.95 -14.49
N LYS A 43 6.73 -3.80 -15.70
CA LYS A 43 5.65 -2.84 -16.04
C LYS A 43 5.98 -1.38 -15.68
N PHE A 44 7.27 -1.07 -15.65
CA PHE A 44 7.88 0.25 -15.73
C PHE A 44 9.15 0.11 -16.58
N ASN A 45 9.69 1.23 -17.05
CA ASN A 45 10.85 1.26 -17.92
C ASN A 45 12.14 0.87 -17.17
N GLN A 46 12.54 -0.40 -17.26
CA GLN A 46 13.74 -0.86 -16.55
C GLN A 46 15.02 -0.19 -17.09
N MET A 47 15.09 0.12 -18.39
CA MET A 47 16.25 0.80 -18.96
C MET A 47 16.47 2.19 -18.35
N GLU A 48 15.41 2.96 -18.10
CA GLU A 48 15.55 4.24 -17.41
C GLU A 48 15.90 4.06 -15.93
N SER A 49 15.35 3.03 -15.27
CA SER A 49 15.73 2.72 -13.87
C SER A 49 17.20 2.35 -13.73
N ASP A 50 17.75 1.56 -14.66
CA ASP A 50 19.10 1.01 -14.61
C ASP A 50 20.19 2.07 -14.89
N LYS A 51 19.83 3.18 -15.57
CA LYS A 51 20.74 4.32 -15.81
C LYS A 51 21.04 5.14 -14.55
N LEU A 52 20.21 5.02 -13.52
CA LEU A 52 20.25 5.89 -12.36
C LEU A 52 21.24 5.38 -11.31
N GLN A 53 21.97 6.30 -10.69
CA GLN A 53 22.74 6.00 -9.49
C GLN A 53 21.81 5.59 -8.35
N MET A 54 22.24 4.61 -7.54
CA MET A 54 21.50 4.08 -6.39
C MET A 54 21.19 5.14 -5.34
N ASP A 55 21.95 6.23 -5.35
CA ASP A 55 21.84 7.38 -4.46
C ASP A 55 21.57 8.69 -5.22
N ARG A 56 20.92 8.62 -6.39
CA ARG A 56 20.59 9.82 -7.16
C ARG A 56 19.92 10.91 -6.28
N ASN A 57 20.21 12.17 -6.59
CA ASN A 57 19.52 13.28 -5.94
C ASN A 57 18.07 13.39 -6.45
N ILE A 58 17.16 13.75 -5.55
CA ILE A 58 15.73 13.97 -5.82
C ILE A 58 15.34 15.34 -5.24
N PRO A 59 14.32 16.03 -5.80
CA PRO A 59 13.87 17.30 -5.27
C PRO A 59 13.26 17.14 -3.87
N ASP A 60 13.53 18.09 -2.98
CA ASP A 60 12.82 18.17 -1.69
C ASP A 60 11.41 18.72 -1.92
N THR A 61 10.42 17.84 -1.91
CA THR A 61 9.00 18.12 -2.16
C THR A 61 8.23 18.51 -0.90
N ARG A 62 8.90 18.63 0.25
CA ARG A 62 8.26 19.01 1.50
C ARG A 62 7.86 20.48 1.50
N HIS A 63 6.82 20.79 2.26
CA HIS A 63 6.42 22.16 2.52
C HIS A 63 7.50 22.91 3.34
N ASP A 64 7.66 24.21 3.14
CA ASP A 64 8.72 25.01 3.77
C ASP A 64 8.70 24.97 5.30
N GLN A 65 7.52 24.80 5.91
CA GLN A 65 7.41 24.65 7.37
C GLN A 65 8.06 23.35 7.86
N CYS A 66 7.99 22.27 7.08
CA CYS A 66 8.63 20.99 7.41
C CYS A 66 10.15 21.10 7.37
N ARG A 67 10.70 21.90 6.44
CA ARG A 67 12.14 22.13 6.31
C ARG A 67 12.75 22.88 7.50
N ARG A 68 11.94 23.64 8.23
CA ARG A 68 12.34 24.41 9.42
C ARG A 68 12.08 23.65 10.73
N LYS A 69 11.28 22.59 10.70
CA LYS A 69 10.96 21.80 11.90
C LYS A 69 12.17 20.96 12.30
N GLN A 70 12.53 21.05 13.57
CA GLN A 70 13.51 20.17 14.20
C GLN A 70 12.78 18.97 14.78
N TRP A 71 13.39 17.80 14.67
CA TRP A 71 12.83 16.54 15.17
C TRP A 71 13.63 16.08 16.39
N SER A 72 12.98 15.34 17.29
CA SER A 72 13.63 14.79 18.48
C SER A 72 14.77 13.83 18.11
N SER A 73 15.91 13.95 18.80
CA SER A 73 17.04 13.02 18.66
C SER A 73 16.87 11.72 19.44
N GLU A 74 15.86 11.62 20.30
CA GLU A 74 15.61 10.49 21.21
C GLU A 74 14.55 9.52 20.67
N LEU A 75 14.25 9.55 19.37
CA LEU A 75 13.26 8.66 18.77
C LEU A 75 13.77 7.21 18.75
N PRO A 76 12.90 6.22 19.01
CA PRO A 76 13.28 4.81 18.95
C PRO A 76 13.50 4.38 17.51
N GLY A 77 14.44 3.44 17.31
CA GLY A 77 14.70 2.89 15.98
C GLY A 77 13.58 1.96 15.49
N THR A 78 13.52 1.80 14.16
CA THR A 78 12.56 0.95 13.44
C THR A 78 13.23 -0.19 12.70
N SER A 79 12.50 -1.29 12.52
CA SER A 79 12.83 -2.36 11.57
C SER A 79 12.07 -2.11 10.28
N VAL A 80 12.80 -1.80 9.21
CA VAL A 80 12.20 -1.54 7.88
C VAL A 80 12.01 -2.87 7.16
N VAL A 81 10.76 -3.22 6.84
CA VAL A 81 10.38 -4.45 6.14
C VAL A 81 10.04 -4.12 4.69
N ILE A 82 10.80 -4.70 3.76
CA ILE A 82 10.60 -4.54 2.33
C ILE A 82 10.38 -5.92 1.72
N THR A 83 9.17 -6.20 1.30
CA THR A 83 8.83 -7.44 0.59
C THR A 83 9.01 -7.22 -0.92
N PHE A 84 9.55 -8.20 -1.63
CA PHE A 84 9.68 -8.09 -3.08
C PHE A 84 9.49 -9.46 -3.76
N HIS A 85 9.02 -9.42 -5.00
CA HIS A 85 8.94 -10.58 -5.88
C HIS A 85 9.32 -10.14 -7.29
N ASN A 86 10.43 -10.66 -7.82
CA ASN A 86 10.92 -10.35 -9.17
C ASN A 86 11.09 -8.85 -9.46
N GLU A 87 11.56 -8.08 -8.48
CA GLU A 87 11.80 -6.64 -8.65
C GLU A 87 13.04 -6.34 -9.52
N ALA A 88 13.05 -5.19 -10.19
CA ALA A 88 14.26 -4.71 -10.86
C ALA A 88 15.36 -4.40 -9.84
N ARG A 89 16.56 -4.95 -10.06
CA ARG A 89 17.72 -4.76 -9.18
C ARG A 89 17.99 -3.28 -8.89
N SER A 90 17.97 -2.42 -9.90
CA SER A 90 18.19 -0.98 -9.74
C SER A 90 17.18 -0.32 -8.80
N ALA A 91 15.90 -0.65 -8.92
CA ALA A 91 14.84 -0.12 -8.07
C ALA A 91 14.92 -0.64 -6.62
N LEU A 92 15.18 -1.94 -6.44
CA LEU A 92 15.34 -2.55 -5.12
C LEU A 92 16.55 -1.98 -4.37
N LEU A 93 17.70 -1.89 -5.04
CA LEU A 93 18.91 -1.28 -4.47
C LEU A 93 18.69 0.18 -4.10
N ARG A 94 18.09 0.97 -5.00
CA ARG A 94 17.81 2.39 -4.76
C ARG A 94 16.83 2.60 -3.59
N THR A 95 15.87 1.70 -3.41
CA THR A 95 14.99 1.71 -2.23
C THR A 95 15.81 1.52 -0.94
N VAL A 96 16.63 0.48 -0.87
CA VAL A 96 17.50 0.20 0.29
C VAL A 96 18.45 1.37 0.58
N VAL A 97 19.12 1.89 -0.44
CA VAL A 97 20.06 3.00 -0.31
C VAL A 97 19.35 4.28 0.12
N SER A 98 18.16 4.58 -0.41
CA SER A 98 17.40 5.76 0.03
C SER A 98 17.05 5.71 1.51
N VAL A 99 16.70 4.53 2.04
CA VAL A 99 16.45 4.33 3.48
C VAL A 99 17.73 4.60 4.28
N LEU A 100 18.86 4.02 3.89
CA LEU A 100 20.13 4.19 4.60
C LEU A 100 20.65 5.62 4.54
N ARG A 101 20.53 6.28 3.38
CA ARG A 101 21.06 7.62 3.13
C ARG A 101 20.20 8.72 3.74
N LYS A 102 18.86 8.59 3.72
CA LYS A 102 17.92 9.65 4.14
C LYS A 102 17.37 9.50 5.55
N SER A 103 17.86 8.52 6.31
CA SER A 103 17.45 8.29 7.70
C SER A 103 18.64 8.48 8.62
N THR A 104 18.40 9.03 9.82
CA THR A 104 19.46 9.10 10.83
C THR A 104 19.91 7.69 11.22
N PRO A 105 21.23 7.38 11.26
CA PRO A 105 21.70 6.01 11.42
C PRO A 105 21.17 5.27 12.67
N HIS A 106 20.99 5.92 13.81
CA HIS A 106 20.50 5.23 15.02
C HIS A 106 19.01 4.82 14.91
N LEU A 107 18.24 5.46 14.03
CA LEU A 107 16.82 5.16 13.81
C LEU A 107 16.59 3.91 12.95
N ILE A 108 17.59 3.48 12.19
CA ILE A 108 17.48 2.25 11.39
C ILE A 108 18.12 1.10 12.18
N LYS A 109 17.28 0.28 12.80
CA LYS A 109 17.71 -0.94 13.52
C LYS A 109 18.22 -1.99 12.53
N GLU A 110 17.42 -2.26 11.51
CA GLU A 110 17.69 -3.23 10.44
C GLU A 110 16.76 -2.97 9.24
N ILE A 111 17.19 -3.42 8.06
CA ILE A 111 16.36 -3.51 6.87
C ILE A 111 16.16 -5.00 6.57
N ILE A 112 14.93 -5.47 6.66
CA ILE A 112 14.53 -6.84 6.43
C ILE A 112 13.95 -6.93 5.02
N LEU A 113 14.76 -7.44 4.10
CA LEU A 113 14.30 -7.80 2.77
C LEU A 113 13.61 -9.17 2.86
N VAL A 114 12.35 -9.24 2.46
CA VAL A 114 11.62 -10.51 2.35
C VAL A 114 11.44 -10.83 0.88
N ASP A 115 12.25 -11.76 0.39
CA ASP A 115 12.19 -12.27 -0.97
C ASP A 115 11.05 -13.29 -1.08
N ASP A 116 9.94 -12.87 -1.68
CA ASP A 116 8.76 -13.69 -1.88
C ASP A 116 8.89 -14.60 -3.10
N TYR A 117 9.91 -15.46 -3.06
CA TYR A 117 10.16 -16.49 -4.08
C TYR A 117 10.40 -15.89 -5.47
N SER A 118 11.31 -14.92 -5.55
CA SER A 118 11.81 -14.40 -6.83
C SER A 118 12.54 -15.50 -7.61
N ASP A 119 12.51 -15.42 -8.94
CA ASP A 119 13.13 -16.39 -9.84
C ASP A 119 14.65 -16.45 -9.64
N ASN A 120 15.26 -15.30 -9.35
CA ASN A 120 16.69 -15.21 -9.01
C ASN A 120 16.89 -14.90 -7.51
N PRO A 121 17.37 -15.86 -6.69
CA PRO A 121 17.67 -15.64 -5.28
C PRO A 121 18.78 -14.60 -5.01
N GLU A 122 19.65 -14.35 -6.00
CA GLU A 122 20.75 -13.40 -5.85
C GLU A 122 20.27 -11.95 -5.79
N ASP A 123 19.08 -11.66 -6.32
CA ASP A 123 18.48 -10.31 -6.30
C ASP A 123 18.42 -9.78 -4.86
N GLY A 124 18.04 -10.63 -3.89
CA GLY A 124 18.09 -10.29 -2.45
C GLY A 124 19.40 -10.68 -1.76
N THR A 125 19.99 -11.81 -2.11
CA THR A 125 21.16 -12.36 -1.39
C THR A 125 22.38 -11.46 -1.52
N LEU A 126 22.61 -10.85 -2.68
CA LEU A 126 23.74 -9.94 -2.89
C LEU A 126 23.59 -8.65 -2.07
N LEU A 127 22.37 -8.11 -1.94
CA LEU A 127 22.08 -6.94 -1.10
C LEU A 127 22.30 -7.22 0.39
N SER A 128 22.22 -8.48 0.82
CA SER A 128 22.53 -8.85 2.21
C SER A 128 24.00 -8.58 2.60
N LYS A 129 24.88 -8.20 1.67
CA LYS A 129 26.23 -7.74 2.00
C LYS A 129 26.25 -6.30 2.51
N ILE A 130 25.23 -5.50 2.23
CA ILE A 130 25.10 -4.12 2.72
C ILE A 130 24.83 -4.15 4.23
N GLU A 131 25.42 -3.20 4.96
CA GLU A 131 25.20 -3.01 6.39
C GLU A 131 23.70 -2.92 6.72
N LYS A 132 23.32 -3.44 7.90
CA LYS A 132 21.93 -3.50 8.40
C LYS A 132 20.93 -4.29 7.56
N VAL A 133 21.28 -4.71 6.35
CA VAL A 133 20.41 -5.51 5.49
C VAL A 133 20.43 -6.97 5.90
N ARG A 134 19.24 -7.54 6.13
CA ARG A 134 18.99 -8.96 6.39
C ARG A 134 18.00 -9.48 5.36
N ILE A 135 18.29 -10.63 4.77
CA ILE A 135 17.45 -11.27 3.75
C ILE A 135 16.69 -12.46 4.35
N LEU A 136 15.40 -12.54 4.07
CA LEU A 136 14.52 -13.66 4.38
C LEU A 136 13.88 -14.15 3.08
N ARG A 137 14.29 -15.30 2.56
CA ARG A 137 13.71 -15.85 1.34
C ARG A 137 12.61 -16.86 1.65
N ASN A 138 11.44 -16.70 1.02
CA ASN A 138 10.35 -17.68 1.05
C ASN A 138 10.70 -18.88 0.15
N ASN A 139 10.32 -20.09 0.58
CA ASN A 139 10.57 -21.33 -0.18
C ASN A 139 9.51 -21.60 -1.26
N ARG A 140 8.46 -20.78 -1.30
CA ARG A 140 7.39 -20.75 -2.29
C ARG A 140 6.79 -19.35 -2.29
N ARG A 141 6.03 -18.99 -3.31
CA ARG A 141 5.36 -17.69 -3.38
C ARG A 141 4.22 -17.62 -2.36
N GLU A 142 4.37 -16.78 -1.36
CA GLU A 142 3.44 -16.57 -0.27
C GLU A 142 2.56 -15.33 -0.49
N GLY A 143 3.00 -14.35 -1.27
CA GLY A 143 2.30 -13.07 -1.46
C GLY A 143 2.66 -12.03 -0.40
N LEU A 144 2.20 -10.80 -0.65
CA LEU A 144 2.56 -9.60 0.09
C LEU A 144 2.26 -9.71 1.59
N MET A 145 1.03 -10.07 1.95
CA MET A 145 0.54 -10.08 3.33
C MET A 145 1.35 -11.04 4.21
N ARG A 146 1.49 -12.30 3.76
CA ARG A 146 2.25 -13.34 4.48
C ARG A 146 3.74 -13.00 4.56
N SER A 147 4.30 -12.40 3.51
CA SER A 147 5.69 -11.95 3.49
C SER A 147 5.93 -10.79 4.47
N ARG A 148 5.01 -9.81 4.53
CA ARG A 148 5.08 -8.72 5.52
C ARG A 148 5.00 -9.23 6.94
N VAL A 149 4.09 -10.19 7.21
CA VAL A 149 4.00 -10.84 8.52
C VAL A 149 5.29 -11.57 8.88
N ARG A 150 5.90 -12.31 7.93
CA ARG A 150 7.20 -12.95 8.17
C ARG A 150 8.29 -11.93 8.51
N GLY A 151 8.32 -10.79 7.83
CA GLY A 151 9.24 -9.70 8.12
C GLY A 151 9.02 -9.09 9.51
N ALA A 152 7.76 -8.82 9.86
CA ALA A 152 7.36 -8.30 11.17
C ALA A 152 7.70 -9.27 12.32
N ASP A 153 7.47 -10.56 12.14
CA ASP A 153 7.79 -11.60 13.12
C ASP A 153 9.29 -11.69 13.41
N ALA A 154 10.12 -11.40 12.40
CA ALA A 154 11.57 -11.41 12.52
C ALA A 154 12.14 -10.06 13.02
N ALA A 155 11.35 -8.98 13.01
CA ALA A 155 11.78 -7.64 13.38
C ALA A 155 12.24 -7.55 14.84
N GLN A 156 13.35 -6.85 15.07
CA GLN A 156 13.93 -6.65 16.41
C GLN A 156 13.55 -5.31 17.04
N ALA A 157 13.12 -4.33 16.25
CA ALA A 157 12.68 -3.04 16.76
C ALA A 157 11.25 -3.08 17.31
N GLU A 158 10.91 -2.08 18.12
CA GLU A 158 9.56 -1.86 18.66
C GLU A 158 8.63 -1.21 17.65
N ILE A 159 9.17 -0.54 16.63
CA ILE A 159 8.40 0.07 15.54
C ILE A 159 8.70 -0.67 14.23
N LEU A 160 7.64 -0.91 13.45
CA LEU A 160 7.70 -1.47 12.11
C LEU A 160 7.54 -0.36 11.07
N THR A 161 8.33 -0.42 10.01
CA THR A 161 8.14 0.42 8.81
C THR A 161 8.02 -0.47 7.60
N PHE A 162 6.91 -0.40 6.88
CA PHE A 162 6.72 -1.14 5.63
C PHE A 162 6.93 -0.20 4.45
N LEU A 163 7.71 -0.65 3.47
CA LEU A 163 7.89 0.02 2.18
C LEU A 163 7.77 -1.00 1.05
N ASP A 164 7.29 -0.55 -0.10
CA ASP A 164 7.37 -1.31 -1.34
C ASP A 164 8.80 -1.26 -1.92
N SER A 165 9.14 -2.21 -2.77
CA SER A 165 10.51 -2.44 -3.27
C SER A 165 11.01 -1.47 -4.36
N HIS A 166 10.24 -0.42 -4.64
CA HIS A 166 10.47 0.55 -5.71
C HIS A 166 10.07 1.95 -5.21
N CYS A 167 10.66 2.31 -4.07
CA CYS A 167 10.45 3.59 -3.40
C CYS A 167 11.74 4.39 -3.29
N GLU A 168 11.63 5.71 -3.13
CA GLU A 168 12.75 6.60 -2.84
C GLU A 168 12.39 7.55 -1.70
N CYS A 169 13.02 7.36 -0.55
CA CYS A 169 12.80 8.19 0.63
C CYS A 169 13.34 9.62 0.40
N ASN A 170 12.62 10.64 0.87
CA ASN A 170 13.04 12.04 0.80
C ASN A 170 13.68 12.52 2.12
N GLU A 171 14.11 13.78 2.17
CA GLU A 171 14.74 14.39 3.34
C GLU A 171 13.88 14.31 4.61
N HIS A 172 14.45 13.86 5.72
CA HIS A 172 13.76 13.69 7.02
C HIS A 172 12.39 13.00 6.92
N TRP A 173 12.29 11.96 6.10
CA TRP A 173 11.02 11.25 5.88
C TRP A 173 10.58 10.45 7.10
N LEU A 174 11.50 10.01 7.96
CA LEU A 174 11.24 8.98 8.97
C LEU A 174 10.82 9.56 10.32
N GLU A 175 11.53 10.58 10.78
CA GLU A 175 11.31 11.26 12.06
C GLU A 175 9.87 11.75 12.24
N PRO A 176 9.20 12.36 11.23
CA PRO A 176 7.80 12.74 11.33
C PRO A 176 6.86 11.56 11.56
N LEU A 177 7.19 10.37 11.05
CA LEU A 177 6.35 9.18 11.21
C LEU A 177 6.57 8.57 12.60
N LEU A 178 7.83 8.44 13.03
CA LEU A 178 8.17 7.90 14.35
C LEU A 178 7.61 8.76 15.48
N GLU A 179 7.69 10.09 15.38
CA GLU A 179 7.16 11.03 16.38
C GLU A 179 5.66 10.77 16.65
N ARG A 180 4.87 10.48 15.61
CA ARG A 180 3.43 10.19 15.75
C ARG A 180 3.14 8.87 16.44
N VAL A 181 3.89 7.81 16.11
CA VAL A 181 3.72 6.49 16.72
C VAL A 181 4.19 6.48 18.17
N VAL A 182 5.24 7.24 18.50
CA VAL A 182 5.72 7.39 19.89
C VAL A 182 4.73 8.18 20.73
N GLU A 183 4.10 9.23 20.17
CA GLU A 183 3.07 10.00 20.86
C GLU A 183 1.83 9.16 21.18
N ASP A 184 1.42 8.28 20.26
CA ASP A 184 0.32 7.35 20.46
C ASP A 184 0.54 6.10 19.60
N ARG A 185 0.81 4.98 20.26
CA ARG A 185 1.10 3.70 19.60
C ARG A 185 -0.06 3.14 18.77
N THR A 186 -1.28 3.66 18.95
CA THR A 186 -2.46 3.24 18.19
C THR A 186 -2.60 3.94 16.83
N LYS A 187 -1.74 4.93 16.55
CA LYS A 187 -1.66 5.59 15.25
C LYS A 187 -0.89 4.75 14.25
N VAL A 188 -1.48 4.55 13.07
CA VAL A 188 -0.80 3.99 11.91
C VAL A 188 -0.61 5.09 10.90
N VAL A 189 0.64 5.38 10.54
CA VAL A 189 0.96 6.62 9.82
C VAL A 189 1.66 6.34 8.50
N SER A 190 1.30 7.10 7.47
CA SER A 190 1.85 7.00 6.12
C SER A 190 2.47 8.32 5.67
N PRO A 191 3.51 8.28 4.81
CA PRO A 191 4.01 9.48 4.14
C PRO A 191 2.98 9.99 3.11
N ILE A 192 3.16 11.23 2.66
CA ILE A 192 2.67 11.59 1.33
C ILE A 192 3.51 10.81 0.31
N ILE A 193 2.83 10.09 -0.58
CA ILE A 193 3.46 9.26 -1.60
C ILE A 193 3.65 10.08 -2.88
N ASP A 194 4.88 10.52 -3.12
CA ASP A 194 5.27 11.21 -4.34
C ASP A 194 5.36 10.24 -5.52
N VAL A 195 5.34 10.78 -6.74
CA VAL A 195 5.30 9.98 -7.97
C VAL A 195 6.71 9.85 -8.54
N ILE A 196 7.17 8.61 -8.70
CA ILE A 196 8.28 8.30 -9.60
C ILE A 196 7.66 7.84 -10.92
N ASN A 197 7.84 8.63 -11.97
CA ASN A 197 7.23 8.35 -13.27
C ASN A 197 7.75 7.01 -13.83
N MET A 198 6.85 6.11 -14.22
CA MET A 198 7.20 4.76 -14.68
C MET A 198 7.96 4.71 -16.01
N ASP A 199 7.92 5.77 -16.82
CA ASP A 199 8.50 5.80 -18.16
C ASP A 199 9.89 6.44 -18.17
N ASN A 200 10.11 7.49 -17.37
CA ASN A 200 11.34 8.28 -17.36
C ASN A 200 12.00 8.42 -15.97
N PHE A 201 11.39 7.84 -14.92
CA PHE A 201 11.86 7.86 -13.54
C PHE A 201 12.03 9.24 -12.90
N GLN A 202 11.46 10.31 -13.47
CA GLN A 202 11.43 11.61 -12.81
C GLN A 202 10.65 11.52 -11.49
N TYR A 203 11.21 12.11 -10.43
CA TYR A 203 10.58 12.24 -9.13
C TYR A 203 9.77 13.54 -9.08
N VAL A 204 8.46 13.42 -8.88
CA VAL A 204 7.51 14.53 -8.90
C VAL A 204 6.70 14.51 -7.61
N GLY A 205 6.60 15.67 -6.95
CA GLY A 205 5.77 15.83 -5.76
C GLY A 205 4.30 15.50 -6.04
N ALA A 206 3.66 14.75 -5.15
CA ALA A 206 2.22 14.56 -5.19
C ALA A 206 1.47 15.90 -5.01
N SER A 207 0.21 15.94 -5.44
CA SER A 207 -0.61 17.16 -5.40
C SER A 207 -0.53 17.89 -4.06
N ALA A 208 -0.38 19.22 -4.12
CA ALA A 208 -0.39 20.09 -2.95
C ALA A 208 -1.75 20.06 -2.21
N ASP A 209 -2.82 19.61 -2.87
CA ASP A 209 -4.15 19.48 -2.27
C ASP A 209 -4.28 18.27 -1.32
N LEU A 210 -3.30 17.36 -1.32
CA LEU A 210 -3.17 16.34 -0.28
C LEU A 210 -2.69 17.01 1.01
N LYS A 211 -3.64 17.57 1.76
CA LYS A 211 -3.39 18.28 3.02
C LYS A 211 -2.79 17.38 4.12
N GLY A 212 -2.84 16.06 3.94
CA GLY A 212 -2.57 15.06 4.97
C GLY A 212 -3.54 15.17 6.15
N GLY A 213 -3.17 14.56 7.27
CA GLY A 213 -4.04 14.41 8.44
C GLY A 213 -4.76 13.06 8.46
N ILE A 214 -5.90 13.01 9.15
CA ILE A 214 -6.72 11.80 9.29
C ILE A 214 -7.17 11.31 7.91
N THR A 215 -7.01 10.01 7.65
CA THR A 215 -7.47 9.37 6.41
C THR A 215 -8.38 8.18 6.71
N PRO A 216 -9.49 7.98 5.97
CA PRO A 216 -10.31 6.78 6.14
C PRO A 216 -9.57 5.50 5.73
N MET A 217 -8.62 5.61 4.79
CA MET A 217 -7.92 4.46 4.23
C MET A 217 -6.49 4.84 3.80
N ILE A 218 -5.53 3.95 4.08
CA ILE A 218 -4.17 4.06 3.54
C ILE A 218 -4.04 3.35 2.19
N ALA A 219 -3.08 3.77 1.37
CA ALA A 219 -2.74 3.06 0.13
C ALA A 219 -2.27 1.62 0.41
N GLY A 220 -1.64 1.39 1.57
CA GLY A 220 -1.23 0.08 2.06
C GLY A 220 0.23 -0.26 1.80
N GLY A 221 0.87 0.32 0.78
CA GLY A 221 2.27 0.09 0.43
C GLY A 221 3.29 0.58 1.47
N LEU A 222 3.03 1.78 2.00
CA LEU A 222 3.98 2.55 2.80
C LEU A 222 3.34 3.02 4.11
N PHE A 223 3.76 2.50 5.25
CA PHE A 223 3.28 2.93 6.56
C PHE A 223 4.21 2.52 7.71
N VAL A 224 4.05 3.18 8.86
CA VAL A 224 4.75 2.93 10.11
C VAL A 224 3.72 2.61 11.19
N MET A 225 4.04 1.61 12.02
CA MET A 225 3.14 1.10 13.06
C MET A 225 3.93 0.54 14.24
N ASP A 226 3.44 0.73 15.46
CA ASP A 226 3.96 0.05 16.65
C ASP A 226 3.85 -1.48 16.47
N LYS A 227 4.95 -2.20 16.75
CA LYS A 227 5.03 -3.65 16.52
C LYS A 227 4.06 -4.40 17.43
N ALA A 228 4.01 -4.06 18.71
CA ALA A 228 3.10 -4.72 19.65
C ALA A 228 1.64 -4.48 19.24
N TYR A 229 1.30 -3.26 18.83
CA TYR A 229 -0.03 -2.94 18.32
C TYR A 229 -0.36 -3.70 17.03
N PHE A 230 0.59 -3.86 16.10
CA PHE A 230 0.43 -4.71 14.90
C PHE A 230 0.13 -6.17 15.28
N GLU A 231 0.82 -6.71 16.28
CA GLU A 231 0.60 -8.07 16.77
C GLU A 231 -0.76 -8.23 17.47
N GLU A 232 -1.11 -7.29 18.36
CA GLU A 232 -2.35 -7.28 19.12
C GLU A 232 -3.59 -7.13 18.24
N LEU A 233 -3.53 -6.24 17.24
CA LEU A 233 -4.58 -6.11 16.22
C LEU A 233 -4.64 -7.33 15.28
N GLY A 234 -3.80 -8.34 15.45
CA GLY A 234 -3.87 -9.59 14.70
C GLY A 234 -3.25 -9.51 13.31
N LYS A 235 -2.16 -8.74 13.16
CA LYS A 235 -1.27 -8.70 11.99
C LYS A 235 -2.03 -8.49 10.68
N TYR A 236 -1.72 -9.23 9.62
CA TYR A 236 -2.58 -9.36 8.44
C TYR A 236 -3.37 -10.67 8.47
N ASP A 237 -4.46 -10.70 7.70
CA ASP A 237 -5.16 -11.95 7.40
C ASP A 237 -4.29 -12.87 6.52
N MET A 238 -3.74 -13.91 7.15
CA MET A 238 -2.80 -14.85 6.52
C MET A 238 -3.42 -15.68 5.38
N MET A 239 -4.74 -15.68 5.22
CA MET A 239 -5.43 -16.37 4.13
C MET A 239 -5.71 -15.47 2.92
N MET A 240 -5.29 -14.19 2.95
CA MET A 240 -5.23 -13.35 1.76
C MET A 240 -4.07 -13.76 0.86
N ASP A 241 -4.29 -13.69 -0.44
CA ASP A 241 -3.35 -14.21 -1.44
C ASP A 241 -2.76 -13.11 -2.32
N VAL A 242 -1.46 -13.23 -2.59
CA VAL A 242 -0.68 -12.40 -3.54
C VAL A 242 -0.70 -10.89 -3.25
N TRP A 243 -1.77 -10.19 -3.62
CA TRP A 243 -1.86 -8.73 -3.55
C TRP A 243 -3.32 -8.27 -3.56
N GLY A 244 -3.60 -7.16 -2.88
CA GLY A 244 -4.86 -6.42 -2.96
C GLY A 244 -5.84 -6.80 -1.85
N GLY A 245 -6.57 -5.80 -1.35
CA GLY A 245 -7.61 -5.94 -0.32
C GLY A 245 -7.07 -5.88 1.12
N GLU A 246 -5.78 -6.05 1.34
CA GLU A 246 -5.17 -5.97 2.66
C GLU A 246 -5.15 -4.55 3.21
N ASN A 247 -5.04 -3.55 2.33
CA ASN A 247 -5.11 -2.13 2.67
C ASN A 247 -6.50 -1.74 3.17
N LEU A 248 -7.56 -2.29 2.57
CA LEU A 248 -8.95 -2.15 3.05
C LEU A 248 -9.10 -2.80 4.43
N GLU A 249 -8.67 -4.06 4.56
CA GLU A 249 -8.83 -4.85 5.79
C GLU A 249 -8.14 -4.20 6.99
N ILE A 250 -6.88 -3.80 6.85
CA ILE A 250 -6.14 -3.16 7.95
C ILE A 250 -6.72 -1.78 8.27
N SER A 251 -7.14 -1.00 7.25
CA SER A 251 -7.72 0.33 7.48
C SER A 251 -9.02 0.26 8.28
N PHE A 252 -9.93 -0.62 7.85
CA PHE A 252 -11.19 -0.86 8.54
C PHE A 252 -10.97 -1.35 9.96
N ARG A 253 -10.06 -2.30 10.15
CA ARG A 253 -9.74 -2.86 11.46
C ARG A 253 -9.14 -1.84 12.41
N VAL A 254 -8.14 -1.07 11.98
CA VAL A 254 -7.50 -0.05 12.84
C VAL A 254 -8.54 0.93 13.34
N TRP A 255 -9.36 1.50 12.44
CA TRP A 255 -10.41 2.44 12.82
C TRP A 255 -11.49 1.84 13.73
N GLN A 256 -12.07 0.70 13.33
CA GLN A 256 -13.16 0.09 14.09
C GLN A 256 -12.68 -0.43 15.46
N CYS A 257 -11.41 -0.81 15.59
CA CYS A 257 -10.85 -1.38 16.82
C CYS A 257 -10.05 -0.36 17.66
N GLY A 258 -10.25 0.94 17.42
CA GLY A 258 -9.85 2.00 18.36
C GLY A 258 -8.55 2.76 18.06
N GLY A 259 -7.89 2.48 16.93
CA GLY A 259 -6.76 3.27 16.44
C GLY A 259 -7.18 4.32 15.40
N SER A 260 -6.18 4.91 14.74
CA SER A 260 -6.39 5.89 13.67
C SER A 260 -5.37 5.74 12.55
N LEU A 261 -5.71 6.27 11.37
CA LEU A 261 -4.82 6.34 10.22
C LEU A 261 -4.51 7.80 9.89
N GLU A 262 -3.24 8.12 9.69
CA GLU A 262 -2.79 9.48 9.37
C GLU A 262 -1.86 9.51 8.15
N ILE A 263 -2.00 10.52 7.30
CA ILE A 263 -1.02 10.89 6.28
C ILE A 263 -0.21 12.07 6.83
N VAL A 264 1.10 11.90 6.99
CA VAL A 264 1.98 12.92 7.58
C VAL A 264 2.64 13.76 6.49
N PRO A 265 2.26 15.04 6.28
CA PRO A 265 2.71 15.83 5.12
C PRO A 265 4.22 16.09 5.02
N CYS A 266 4.89 16.15 6.18
CA CYS A 266 6.33 16.38 6.24
C CYS A 266 7.14 15.12 5.89
N SER A 267 6.50 13.95 5.88
CA SER A 267 7.11 12.72 5.41
C SER A 267 6.78 12.51 3.93
N ARG A 268 7.82 12.40 3.11
CA ARG A 268 7.72 12.26 1.65
C ARG A 268 8.49 11.02 1.21
N VAL A 269 7.83 10.13 0.48
CA VAL A 269 8.45 8.96 -0.12
C VAL A 269 7.92 8.82 -1.54
N GLY A 270 8.82 8.77 -2.53
CA GLY A 270 8.45 8.53 -3.91
C GLY A 270 8.16 7.06 -4.15
N HIS A 271 7.22 6.77 -5.03
CA HIS A 271 6.83 5.41 -5.40
C HIS A 271 6.66 5.30 -6.92
N VAL A 272 7.13 4.21 -7.53
CA VAL A 272 6.90 3.93 -8.96
C VAL A 272 5.48 3.40 -9.16
N PHE A 273 4.56 4.29 -9.54
CA PHE A 273 3.18 3.91 -9.87
C PHE A 273 3.12 3.22 -11.23
N ARG A 274 2.53 2.02 -11.27
CA ARG A 274 2.41 1.19 -12.48
C ARG A 274 0.93 1.11 -12.89
N LYS A 275 0.67 0.97 -14.18
CA LYS A 275 -0.69 0.72 -14.71
C LYS A 275 -1.13 -0.75 -14.59
N GLN A 276 -0.17 -1.66 -14.48
CA GLN A 276 -0.41 -3.10 -14.47
C GLN A 276 0.58 -3.80 -13.53
N HIS A 277 0.17 -4.94 -12.98
CA HIS A 277 1.05 -5.79 -12.17
C HIS A 277 1.97 -6.63 -13.08
N PRO A 278 3.29 -6.72 -12.82
CA PRO A 278 4.21 -7.56 -13.59
C PRO A 278 4.14 -9.05 -13.28
N TYR A 279 3.55 -9.42 -12.14
CA TYR A 279 3.62 -10.77 -11.61
C TYR A 279 2.33 -11.56 -11.80
N THR A 280 2.45 -12.89 -11.72
CA THR A 280 1.35 -13.82 -11.95
C THR A 280 0.33 -13.80 -10.81
N PHE A 281 -0.89 -14.20 -11.09
CA PHE A 281 -1.94 -14.41 -10.08
C PHE A 281 -2.56 -15.78 -10.34
N PRO A 282 -2.39 -16.77 -9.43
CA PRO A 282 -3.07 -18.06 -9.57
C PRO A 282 -4.59 -17.85 -9.63
N GLY A 283 -5.23 -18.21 -10.74
CA GLY A 283 -6.67 -17.98 -10.97
C GLY A 283 -7.05 -16.57 -11.49
N GLY A 284 -6.06 -15.74 -11.83
CA GLY A 284 -6.25 -14.39 -12.38
C GLY A 284 -6.37 -13.28 -11.32
N SER A 285 -5.89 -12.09 -11.65
CA SER A 285 -5.83 -10.94 -10.72
C SER A 285 -7.22 -10.54 -10.21
N GLY A 286 -8.23 -10.54 -11.08
CA GLY A 286 -9.61 -10.21 -10.70
C GLY A 286 -10.18 -11.16 -9.64
N THR A 287 -9.96 -12.48 -9.79
CA THR A 287 -10.44 -13.49 -8.85
C THR A 287 -9.73 -13.37 -7.50
N VAL A 288 -8.40 -13.20 -7.50
CA VAL A 288 -7.62 -13.02 -6.27
C VAL A 288 -8.00 -11.74 -5.54
N PHE A 289 -8.14 -10.64 -6.28
CA PHE A 289 -8.57 -9.36 -5.72
C PHE A 289 -9.98 -9.45 -5.12
N ALA A 290 -10.92 -10.08 -5.83
CA ALA A 290 -12.27 -10.31 -5.33
C ALA A 290 -12.26 -11.20 -4.09
N ARG A 291 -11.49 -12.29 -4.08
CA ARG A 291 -11.32 -13.17 -2.91
C ARG A 291 -10.85 -12.37 -1.69
N ASN A 292 -9.76 -11.62 -1.78
CA ASN A 292 -9.24 -10.86 -0.65
C ASN A 292 -10.20 -9.75 -0.20
N THR A 293 -10.79 -9.03 -1.15
CA THR A 293 -11.78 -7.98 -0.86
C THR A 293 -13.01 -8.54 -0.15
N ARG A 294 -13.48 -9.73 -0.55
CA ARG A 294 -14.56 -10.44 0.15
C ARG A 294 -14.18 -10.81 1.58
N ARG A 295 -12.96 -11.30 1.82
CA ARG A 295 -12.50 -11.59 3.19
C ARG A 295 -12.56 -10.34 4.07
N ALA A 296 -12.18 -9.18 3.54
CA ALA A 296 -12.32 -7.91 4.24
C ALA A 296 -13.80 -7.53 4.45
N ALA A 297 -14.61 -7.55 3.38
CA ALA A 297 -16.01 -7.14 3.42
C ALA A 297 -16.86 -8.00 4.36
N GLU A 298 -16.72 -9.32 4.29
CA GLU A 298 -17.50 -10.26 5.10
C GLU A 298 -17.21 -10.16 6.61
N VAL A 299 -16.00 -9.70 6.98
CA VAL A 299 -15.62 -9.53 8.38
C VAL A 299 -15.94 -8.12 8.89
N TRP A 300 -15.65 -7.10 8.09
CA TRP A 300 -15.57 -5.73 8.57
C TRP A 300 -16.72 -4.83 8.15
N MET A 301 -17.47 -5.16 7.09
CA MET A 301 -18.47 -4.24 6.53
C MET A 301 -19.91 -4.49 7.00
N ASP A 302 -20.15 -5.48 7.87
CA ASP A 302 -21.49 -5.85 8.35
C ASP A 302 -22.48 -5.99 7.17
N GLU A 303 -23.65 -5.35 7.21
CA GLU A 303 -24.63 -5.35 6.12
C GLU A 303 -24.22 -4.51 4.89
N TYR A 304 -23.27 -3.59 5.03
CA TYR A 304 -22.83 -2.70 3.95
C TYR A 304 -22.04 -3.43 2.87
N LYS A 305 -21.58 -4.67 3.12
CA LYS A 305 -21.01 -5.54 2.10
C LYS A 305 -21.96 -5.78 0.91
N ASN A 306 -23.27 -5.65 1.13
CA ASN A 306 -24.27 -5.78 0.07
C ASN A 306 -24.10 -4.72 -1.02
N PHE A 307 -23.65 -3.50 -0.68
CA PHE A 307 -23.33 -2.46 -1.66
C PHE A 307 -22.09 -2.80 -2.48
N TYR A 308 -21.07 -3.39 -1.85
CA TYR A 308 -19.92 -3.92 -2.58
C TYR A 308 -20.35 -4.99 -3.60
N TYR A 309 -21.21 -5.92 -3.20
CA TYR A 309 -21.73 -6.95 -4.10
C TYR A 309 -22.70 -6.40 -5.17
N ALA A 310 -23.39 -5.29 -4.91
CA ALA A 310 -24.19 -4.61 -5.93
C ALA A 310 -23.27 -3.96 -6.98
N ALA A 311 -22.19 -3.31 -6.55
CA ALA A 311 -21.20 -2.68 -7.44
C ALA A 311 -20.34 -3.71 -8.20
N VAL A 312 -20.03 -4.86 -7.58
CA VAL A 312 -19.22 -5.93 -8.17
C VAL A 312 -19.96 -7.28 -8.06
N PRO A 313 -21.01 -7.53 -8.87
CA PRO A 313 -21.84 -8.73 -8.76
C PRO A 313 -21.06 -10.03 -8.93
N SER A 314 -20.03 -10.03 -9.79
CA SER A 314 -19.17 -11.19 -10.05
C SER A 314 -18.46 -11.70 -8.80
N ALA A 315 -18.21 -10.84 -7.80
CA ALA A 315 -17.54 -11.23 -6.56
C ALA A 315 -18.38 -12.24 -5.76
N ARG A 316 -19.73 -12.20 -5.80
CA ARG A 316 -20.60 -13.07 -5.00
C ARG A 316 -20.28 -14.57 -5.14
N ASN A 317 -19.81 -14.96 -6.32
CA ASN A 317 -19.54 -16.36 -6.66
C ASN A 317 -18.09 -16.79 -6.38
N VAL A 318 -17.22 -15.88 -5.92
CA VAL A 318 -15.79 -16.17 -5.71
C VAL A 318 -15.55 -16.78 -4.31
N PRO A 319 -15.08 -18.03 -4.18
CA PRO A 319 -14.83 -18.63 -2.87
C PRO A 319 -13.71 -17.89 -2.10
N PHE A 320 -14.02 -17.44 -0.88
CA PHE A 320 -13.08 -16.64 -0.06
C PHE A 320 -12.50 -17.40 1.14
N GLY A 321 -12.90 -18.66 1.33
CA GLY A 321 -12.42 -19.53 2.41
C GLY A 321 -12.99 -19.20 3.79
N ASN A 322 -12.48 -19.85 4.83
CA ASN A 322 -12.93 -19.65 6.20
C ASN A 322 -12.46 -18.28 6.76
N ILE A 323 -13.33 -17.59 7.49
CA ILE A 323 -13.06 -16.28 8.11
C ILE A 323 -13.30 -16.26 9.64
N GLN A 324 -13.53 -17.41 10.26
CA GLN A 324 -13.93 -17.49 11.68
C GLN A 324 -12.89 -16.89 12.60
N SER A 325 -11.60 -17.13 12.35
CA SER A 325 -10.52 -16.54 13.16
C SER A 325 -10.51 -15.00 13.11
N ARG A 326 -10.89 -14.40 11.98
CA ARG A 326 -10.99 -12.93 11.84
C ARG A 326 -12.26 -12.39 12.51
N MET A 327 -13.37 -13.12 12.44
CA MET A 327 -14.62 -12.79 13.15
C MET A 327 -14.45 -12.89 14.68
N GLU A 328 -13.72 -13.89 15.16
CA GLU A 328 -13.34 -14.04 16.57
C GLU A 328 -12.43 -12.90 17.03
N LEU A 329 -11.45 -12.51 16.19
CA LEU A 329 -10.59 -11.37 16.47
C LEU A 329 -11.40 -10.06 16.59
N LYS A 330 -12.30 -9.78 15.63
CA LYS A 330 -13.20 -8.60 15.68
C LYS A 330 -14.01 -8.55 16.97
N ARG A 331 -14.55 -9.70 17.40
CA ARG A 331 -15.26 -9.83 18.69
C ARG A 331 -14.35 -9.61 19.90
N LYS A 332 -13.17 -10.24 19.91
CA LYS A 332 -12.20 -10.15 21.01
C LYS A 332 -11.72 -8.71 21.24
N LEU A 333 -11.51 -7.96 20.16
CA LEU A 333 -11.07 -6.56 20.21
C LEU A 333 -12.23 -5.59 20.49
N ASN A 334 -13.47 -6.08 20.62
CA ASN A 334 -14.67 -5.28 20.84
C ASN A 334 -14.81 -4.12 19.83
N CYS A 335 -14.57 -4.41 18.55
CA CYS A 335 -14.55 -3.38 17.52
C CYS A 335 -15.95 -2.82 17.25
N LYS A 336 -15.99 -1.53 16.93
CA LYS A 336 -17.21 -0.80 16.56
C LYS A 336 -17.78 -1.32 15.23
N PRO A 337 -19.11 -1.19 15.01
CA PRO A 337 -19.73 -1.61 13.76
C PRO A 337 -19.30 -0.72 12.57
N PHE A 338 -19.47 -1.22 11.35
CA PHE A 338 -19.12 -0.48 10.13
C PHE A 338 -19.94 0.80 9.94
N LYS A 339 -21.17 0.82 10.46
CA LYS A 339 -21.99 2.04 10.51
C LYS A 339 -21.25 3.18 11.22
N TRP A 340 -20.62 2.89 12.37
CA TRP A 340 -19.84 3.88 13.11
C TRP A 340 -18.67 4.39 12.26
N TYR A 341 -17.98 3.51 11.54
CA TYR A 341 -16.89 3.90 10.64
C TYR A 341 -17.38 4.87 9.56
N LEU A 342 -18.51 4.60 8.90
CA LEU A 342 -19.05 5.51 7.89
C LEU A 342 -19.47 6.86 8.48
N GLU A 343 -20.09 6.87 9.66
CA GLU A 343 -20.56 8.11 10.29
C GLU A 343 -19.45 8.98 10.87
N ASN A 344 -18.34 8.37 11.33
CA ASN A 344 -17.32 9.08 12.12
C ASN A 344 -15.95 9.18 11.43
N VAL A 345 -15.69 8.31 10.45
CA VAL A 345 -14.38 8.23 9.78
C VAL A 345 -14.49 8.57 8.30
N TYR A 346 -15.55 8.13 7.62
CA TYR A 346 -15.74 8.41 6.19
C TYR A 346 -17.15 8.91 5.83
N PRO A 347 -17.62 10.03 6.44
CA PRO A 347 -18.97 10.54 6.22
C PRO A 347 -19.22 11.07 4.79
N GLU A 348 -18.16 11.37 4.05
CA GLU A 348 -18.24 11.82 2.65
C GLU A 348 -18.62 10.69 1.70
N LEU A 349 -18.42 9.43 2.11
CA LEU A 349 -18.82 8.27 1.31
C LEU A 349 -20.35 8.17 1.31
N ARG A 350 -20.96 8.56 0.19
CA ARG A 350 -22.41 8.45 0.01
C ARG A 350 -22.85 6.99 0.01
N VAL A 351 -23.64 6.62 1.01
CA VAL A 351 -24.30 5.31 1.09
C VAL A 351 -25.65 5.40 0.38
N PRO A 352 -25.99 4.47 -0.52
CA PRO A 352 -27.32 4.41 -1.13
C PRO A 352 -28.41 4.18 -0.07
N ASP A 353 -29.60 4.75 -0.27
CA ASP A 353 -30.76 4.47 0.59
C ASP A 353 -31.24 3.02 0.35
N HIS A 354 -31.77 2.36 1.38
CA HIS A 354 -32.37 1.02 1.27
C HIS A 354 -33.54 0.96 0.28
N GLN A 355 -34.13 2.12 -0.06
CA GLN A 355 -35.20 2.25 -1.07
C GLN A 355 -34.68 2.43 -2.50
N ASP A 356 -33.38 2.64 -2.70
CA ASP A 356 -32.81 2.87 -4.02
C ASP A 356 -32.67 1.54 -4.77
N ILE A 357 -33.29 1.45 -5.94
CA ILE A 357 -33.24 0.26 -6.80
C ILE A 357 -31.92 0.20 -7.57
N ALA A 358 -31.30 1.35 -7.81
CA ALA A 358 -29.98 1.50 -8.40
C ALA A 358 -29.29 2.75 -7.86
N PHE A 359 -27.98 2.71 -7.69
CA PHE A 359 -27.17 3.84 -7.23
C PHE A 359 -25.82 3.87 -7.94
N GLY A 360 -25.37 5.05 -8.33
CA GLY A 360 -24.07 5.25 -8.95
C GLY A 360 -24.16 6.19 -10.15
N ALA A 361 -23.28 5.99 -11.13
CA ALA A 361 -23.30 6.73 -12.39
C ALA A 361 -24.13 5.99 -13.45
N LEU A 362 -24.96 6.74 -14.19
CA LEU A 362 -25.68 6.23 -15.36
C LEU A 362 -24.78 6.36 -16.59
N GLN A 363 -24.23 5.23 -17.05
CA GLN A 363 -23.20 5.20 -18.09
C GLN A 363 -23.78 4.86 -19.47
N GLN A 364 -23.32 5.58 -20.50
CA GLN A 364 -23.53 5.29 -21.92
C GLN A 364 -22.19 5.42 -22.64
N GLY A 365 -21.53 4.29 -22.91
CA GLY A 365 -20.16 4.29 -23.46
C GLY A 365 -19.15 4.79 -22.41
N SER A 366 -18.29 5.74 -22.80
CA SER A 366 -17.36 6.42 -21.89
C SER A 366 -17.98 7.61 -21.15
N ASN A 367 -19.25 7.90 -21.41
CA ASN A 367 -19.94 9.07 -20.86
C ASN A 367 -20.93 8.68 -19.76
N CYS A 368 -21.14 9.60 -18.83
CA CYS A 368 -22.02 9.50 -17.68
C CYS A 368 -23.09 10.60 -17.75
N LEU A 369 -24.31 10.29 -17.30
CA LEU A 369 -25.36 11.28 -17.09
C LEU A 369 -24.88 12.34 -16.08
N ASP A 370 -24.91 13.60 -16.47
CA ASP A 370 -24.34 14.74 -15.72
C ASP A 370 -25.40 15.85 -15.57
N THR A 371 -25.44 16.52 -14.42
CA THR A 371 -26.33 17.69 -14.25
C THR A 371 -25.81 18.93 -14.99
N LEU A 372 -24.56 18.91 -15.47
CA LEU A 372 -23.84 20.05 -16.04
C LEU A 372 -23.79 21.26 -15.08
N GLY A 373 -23.93 21.01 -13.78
CA GLY A 373 -24.03 22.05 -12.74
C GLY A 373 -25.38 22.76 -12.69
N HIS A 374 -26.39 22.31 -13.43
CA HIS A 374 -27.72 22.88 -13.39
C HIS A 374 -28.54 22.42 -12.16
N PHE A 375 -29.44 23.30 -11.72
CA PHE A 375 -30.38 23.07 -10.62
C PHE A 375 -31.78 22.75 -11.16
N ALA A 376 -32.83 22.91 -10.34
CA ALA A 376 -34.22 22.67 -10.74
C ALA A 376 -34.56 23.38 -12.06
N ASP A 377 -35.35 22.70 -12.91
CA ASP A 377 -35.75 23.11 -14.26
C ASP A 377 -34.62 23.25 -15.30
N GLY A 378 -33.38 22.90 -14.92
CA GLY A 378 -32.25 22.81 -15.83
C GLY A 378 -32.22 21.50 -16.63
N VAL A 379 -31.62 21.55 -17.82
CA VAL A 379 -31.41 20.36 -18.63
C VAL A 379 -30.31 19.47 -18.04
N VAL A 380 -30.43 18.16 -18.25
CA VAL A 380 -29.35 17.20 -17.97
C VAL A 380 -28.66 16.83 -19.28
N GLY A 381 -27.39 16.44 -19.19
CA GLY A 381 -26.61 16.02 -20.35
C GLY A 381 -25.75 14.80 -20.07
N VAL A 382 -24.83 14.51 -20.97
CA VAL A 382 -23.80 13.48 -20.79
C VAL A 382 -22.42 14.12 -20.83
N TYR A 383 -21.52 13.67 -19.96
CA TYR A 383 -20.13 14.12 -19.90
C TYR A 383 -19.21 12.93 -19.68
N GLU A 384 -17.90 13.06 -19.94
CA GLU A 384 -16.96 11.96 -19.73
C GLU A 384 -16.98 11.51 -18.25
N CYS A 385 -17.08 10.20 -18.04
CA CYS A 385 -17.17 9.63 -16.70
C CYS A 385 -15.90 9.89 -15.90
N HIS A 386 -15.99 10.68 -14.83
CA HIS A 386 -14.82 11.04 -14.02
C HIS A 386 -14.74 10.28 -12.67
N ASN A 387 -15.73 9.46 -12.33
CA ASN A 387 -15.78 8.61 -11.11
C ASN A 387 -15.53 9.36 -9.78
N ALA A 388 -15.60 10.70 -9.79
CA ALA A 388 -15.39 11.55 -8.61
C ALA A 388 -16.70 11.94 -7.91
N GLY A 389 -17.81 11.32 -8.31
CA GLY A 389 -19.13 11.61 -7.77
C GLY A 389 -19.71 12.93 -8.30
N GLY A 390 -20.24 13.78 -7.41
CA GLY A 390 -20.77 15.09 -7.76
C GLY A 390 -21.97 15.05 -8.71
N ASN A 391 -21.86 15.77 -9.84
CA ASN A 391 -22.91 15.90 -10.86
C ASN A 391 -23.25 14.59 -11.57
N GLN A 392 -22.39 13.57 -11.46
CA GLN A 392 -22.54 12.27 -12.13
C GLN A 392 -23.14 11.17 -11.24
N VAL A 393 -23.53 11.48 -10.00
CA VAL A 393 -24.18 10.49 -9.11
C VAL A 393 -25.69 10.60 -9.21
N ARG A 394 -26.36 9.45 -9.35
CA ARG A 394 -27.81 9.32 -9.28
C ARG A 394 -28.19 8.16 -8.38
N ALA A 395 -29.32 8.33 -7.70
CA ALA A 395 -30.03 7.30 -6.94
C ALA A 395 -31.40 7.13 -7.61
N GLY A 396 -31.74 5.91 -8.00
CA GLY A 396 -32.97 5.60 -8.71
C GLY A 396 -34.02 4.98 -7.80
N LYS A 397 -35.12 5.71 -7.54
CA LYS A 397 -36.41 5.13 -7.15
C LYS A 397 -37.21 4.94 -8.43
N LEU A 398 -37.35 3.71 -8.96
CA LEU A 398 -38.24 3.48 -10.11
C LEU A 398 -39.68 3.79 -9.70
N THR A 399 -40.18 4.95 -10.11
CA THR A 399 -41.60 5.11 -10.42
C THR A 399 -41.74 4.90 -11.92
N CYS A 400 -42.23 3.71 -12.30
CA CYS A 400 -42.70 3.49 -13.67
C CYS A 400 -43.91 4.40 -13.90
N VAL A 401 -43.69 5.59 -14.46
CA VAL A 401 -44.79 6.33 -15.06
C VAL A 401 -45.03 5.67 -16.41
N ARG A 402 -46.02 4.78 -16.46
CA ARG A 402 -46.60 4.37 -17.75
C ARG A 402 -47.11 5.64 -18.41
N GLY A 403 -46.40 6.12 -19.43
CA GLY A 403 -46.95 7.11 -20.35
C GLY A 403 -48.21 6.51 -20.96
N ALA A 404 -49.36 7.06 -20.60
CA ALA A 404 -50.58 6.87 -21.36
C ALA A 404 -50.37 7.55 -22.71
N THR A 405 -50.29 6.74 -23.76
CA THR A 405 -50.56 7.17 -25.14
C THR A 405 -52.01 6.85 -25.47
#